data_AF-A0A926AG37-F1
#
_entry.id   AF-A0A926AG37-F1
#
_cell.length_a   1.000
_cell.length_b   1.000
_cell.length_c   1.000
_cell.angle_alpha   90.00
_cell.angle_beta   90.00
_cell.angle_gamma   90.00
#
_symmetry.space_group_name_H-M   'P 1'
#
loop_
_entity.id
_entity.type
_entity.pdbx_description
1 polymer ?
#
loop_
_entity_poly.entity_id
_entity_poly.type
_entity_poly.pdbx_seq_one_letter_code
_entity_poly.pdbx_strand_id
1 'polypeptide(L)'
;AARIIPLARQDFDVPYTVKLIDSKEVNAFALPGGPIYFYKGLVDITTSDDELASVVGHEAAHVIKQHSAKQISDAQAKNIIAQIAFGRASQLAQVAAGLALQIQQLKYSRGDESESDEEGFRYLVAAKYDPDSMASMFRKLKQKGGGSSGPEWLQSHPVPDSRIRDAERRAAAYKQGRGTP
;
A
#
# COMPACT_ATOMS: atom_id res chain seq x y z
N ALA A 1 -9.55 5.80 -4.79
CA ALA A 1 -8.89 6.82 -3.95
C ALA A 1 -9.86 7.74 -3.22
N ALA A 2 -10.72 8.50 -3.90
CA ALA A 2 -11.59 9.52 -3.27
C ALA A 2 -12.50 9.01 -2.14
N ARG A 3 -12.94 7.74 -2.19
CA ARG A 3 -13.74 7.12 -1.11
C ARG A 3 -12.92 6.48 0.01
N ILE A 4 -11.67 6.08 -0.28
CA ILE A 4 -10.79 5.37 0.68
C ILE A 4 -9.99 6.35 1.54
N ILE A 5 -9.37 7.35 0.91
CA ILE A 5 -8.46 8.29 1.59
C ILE A 5 -9.14 9.06 2.74
N PRO A 6 -10.39 9.53 2.62
CA PRO A 6 -11.05 10.18 3.75
C PRO A 6 -11.18 9.28 4.98
N LEU A 7 -11.30 7.96 4.80
CA LEU A 7 -11.39 7.00 5.90
C LEU A 7 -10.04 6.84 6.59
N ALA A 8 -8.96 6.70 5.81
CA ALA A 8 -7.61 6.63 6.36
C ALA A 8 -7.20 7.92 7.12
N ARG A 9 -7.69 9.08 6.67
CA ARG A 9 -7.42 10.38 7.34
C ARG A 9 -8.14 10.58 8.67
N GLN A 10 -9.18 9.81 8.97
CA GLN A 10 -9.89 9.95 10.26
C GLN A 10 -8.98 9.57 11.43
N ASP A 11 -8.05 8.65 11.22
CA ASP A 11 -7.13 8.19 12.25
C ASP A 11 -5.97 9.18 12.45
N PHE A 12 -5.49 9.81 11.36
CA PHE A 12 -4.39 10.78 11.38
C PHE A 12 -4.56 11.82 10.26
N ASP A 13 -4.31 13.11 10.55
CA ASP A 13 -4.37 14.18 9.54
C ASP A 13 -3.15 14.16 8.60
N VAL A 14 -3.14 13.18 7.71
CA VAL A 14 -2.08 12.95 6.72
C VAL A 14 -2.53 13.51 5.35
N PRO A 15 -1.72 14.36 4.68
CA PRO A 15 -2.06 14.94 3.39
C PRO A 15 -1.82 13.95 2.24
N TYR A 16 -2.66 12.93 2.14
CA TYR A 16 -2.55 11.92 1.09
C TYR A 16 -2.60 12.50 -0.33
N THR A 17 -1.71 12.02 -1.19
CA THR A 17 -1.75 12.27 -2.64
C THR A 17 -1.63 10.95 -3.38
N VAL A 18 -2.44 10.70 -4.40
CA VAL A 18 -2.31 9.51 -5.25
C VAL A 18 -1.77 9.93 -6.61
N LYS A 19 -0.68 9.30 -7.05
CA LYS A 19 0.00 9.62 -8.32
C LYS A 19 0.20 8.36 -9.16
N LEU A 20 0.16 8.53 -10.49
CA LEU A 20 0.42 7.48 -11.45
C LEU A 20 1.83 7.64 -12.03
N ILE A 21 2.59 6.56 -12.06
CA ILE A 21 3.89 6.43 -12.72
C ILE A 21 3.65 5.69 -14.04
N ASP A 22 4.05 6.30 -15.16
CA ASP A 22 3.93 5.70 -16.49
C ASP A 22 5.04 4.66 -16.72
N SER A 23 4.83 3.47 -16.15
CA SER A 23 5.71 2.30 -16.28
C SER A 23 4.87 1.03 -16.35
N LYS A 24 5.33 0.05 -17.15
CA LYS A 24 4.67 -1.25 -17.34
C LYS A 24 4.88 -2.20 -16.16
N GLU A 25 5.70 -1.83 -15.18
CA GLU A 25 5.90 -2.62 -13.97
C GLU A 25 4.59 -2.72 -13.17
N VAL A 26 4.36 -3.88 -12.57
CA VAL A 26 3.22 -4.13 -11.69
C VAL A 26 3.65 -3.80 -10.27
N ASN A 27 3.46 -2.53 -9.89
CA ASN A 27 3.85 -2.03 -8.58
C ASN A 27 2.94 -0.92 -8.03
N ALA A 28 2.97 -0.76 -6.71
CA ALA A 28 2.49 0.40 -5.96
C ALA A 28 3.30 0.52 -4.66
N PHE A 29 3.44 1.74 -4.15
CA PHE A 29 4.07 1.97 -2.86
C PHE A 29 3.57 3.26 -2.23
N ALA A 30 3.66 3.34 -0.90
CA ALA A 30 3.42 4.56 -0.15
C ALA A 30 4.69 5.11 0.51
N LEU A 31 4.83 6.43 0.50
CA LEU A 31 5.84 7.15 1.27
C LEU A 31 5.27 7.59 2.63
N PRO A 32 6.12 7.70 3.68
CA PRO A 32 5.77 8.39 4.90
C PRO A 32 5.16 9.76 4.60
N GLY A 33 4.06 10.09 5.29
CA GLY A 33 3.38 11.37 5.14
C GLY A 33 2.30 11.41 4.04
N GLY A 34 1.96 10.29 3.40
CA GLY A 34 0.73 10.17 2.59
C GLY A 34 0.86 10.09 1.06
N PRO A 35 1.99 10.41 0.40
CA PRO A 35 2.10 10.16 -1.02
C PRO A 35 2.03 8.65 -1.34
N ILE A 36 1.08 8.25 -2.17
CA ILE A 36 0.92 6.89 -2.69
C ILE A 36 1.12 6.92 -4.21
N TYR A 37 1.94 6.01 -4.71
CA TYR A 37 2.29 5.90 -6.11
C TYR A 37 1.81 4.58 -6.67
N PHE A 38 1.18 4.64 -7.84
CA PHE A 38 0.73 3.49 -8.60
C PHE A 38 1.49 3.42 -9.91
N TYR A 39 1.88 2.24 -10.33
CA TYR A 39 2.44 2.04 -11.66
C TYR A 39 1.33 1.67 -12.62
N LYS A 40 1.43 2.17 -13.86
CA LYS A 40 0.46 1.87 -14.91
C LYS A 40 0.27 0.36 -15.11
N GLY A 41 1.35 -0.44 -15.04
CA GLY A 41 1.26 -1.90 -15.14
C GLY A 41 0.38 -2.54 -14.06
N LEU A 42 0.34 -1.99 -12.84
CA LEU A 42 -0.60 -2.47 -11.81
C LEU A 42 -2.04 -2.11 -12.16
N VAL A 43 -2.28 -0.88 -12.61
CA VAL A 43 -3.63 -0.44 -13.02
C VAL A 43 -4.12 -1.29 -14.20
N ASP A 44 -3.26 -1.57 -15.17
CA ASP A 44 -3.58 -2.36 -16.37
C ASP A 44 -3.97 -3.82 -16.06
N ILE A 45 -3.57 -4.38 -14.91
CA ILE A 45 -4.02 -5.72 -14.51
C ILE A 45 -5.35 -5.68 -13.76
N THR A 46 -5.73 -4.58 -13.12
CA THR A 46 -7.02 -4.49 -12.42
C THR A 46 -8.18 -4.62 -13.41
N THR A 47 -9.24 -5.33 -13.02
CA THR A 47 -10.46 -5.50 -13.85
C THR A 47 -11.67 -4.78 -13.28
N SER A 48 -11.54 -4.18 -12.10
CA SER A 48 -12.57 -3.34 -11.49
C SER A 48 -11.94 -2.24 -10.63
N ASP A 49 -12.68 -1.16 -10.45
CA ASP A 49 -12.33 -0.09 -9.50
C ASP A 49 -12.19 -0.63 -8.07
N ASP A 50 -12.90 -1.72 -7.74
CA ASP A 50 -12.90 -2.34 -6.42
C ASP A 50 -11.56 -3.03 -6.13
N GLU A 51 -10.96 -3.68 -7.14
CA GLU A 51 -9.61 -4.26 -7.02
C GLU A 51 -8.57 -3.16 -6.82
N LEU A 52 -8.63 -2.09 -7.61
CA LEU A 52 -7.72 -0.96 -7.44
C LEU A 52 -7.92 -0.27 -6.08
N ALA A 53 -9.17 -0.17 -5.61
CA ALA A 53 -9.48 0.38 -4.29
C ALA A 53 -8.88 -0.46 -3.15
N SER A 54 -8.81 -1.79 -3.30
CA SER A 54 -8.15 -2.66 -2.31
C SER A 54 -6.66 -2.35 -2.16
N VAL A 55 -5.97 -2.06 -3.27
CA VAL A 55 -4.55 -1.65 -3.23
C VAL A 55 -4.41 -0.26 -2.61
N VAL A 56 -5.29 0.69 -2.94
CA VAL A 56 -5.28 2.00 -2.29
C VAL A 56 -5.50 1.89 -0.78
N GLY A 57 -6.43 1.04 -0.34
CA GLY A 57 -6.69 0.79 1.09
C GLY A 57 -5.46 0.20 1.79
N HIS A 58 -4.84 -0.80 1.17
CA HIS A 58 -3.62 -1.44 1.65
C HIS A 58 -2.46 -0.45 1.80
N GLU A 59 -2.15 0.31 0.75
CA GLU A 59 -1.07 1.32 0.78
C GLU A 59 -1.36 2.45 1.78
N ALA A 60 -2.62 2.88 1.90
CA ALA A 60 -3.02 3.88 2.89
C ALA A 60 -2.83 3.37 4.32
N ALA A 61 -3.13 2.09 4.57
CA ALA A 61 -2.91 1.45 5.86
C ALA A 61 -1.42 1.38 6.23
N HIS A 62 -0.51 1.09 5.28
CA HIS A 62 0.94 1.17 5.54
C HIS A 62 1.38 2.54 6.03
N VAL A 63 0.79 3.62 5.50
CA VAL A 63 1.08 4.99 5.95
C VAL A 63 0.61 5.22 7.37
N ILE A 64 -0.65 4.88 7.69
CA ILE A 64 -1.24 5.10 9.02
C ILE A 64 -0.51 4.28 10.09
N LYS A 65 -0.19 3.02 9.79
CA LYS A 65 0.55 2.14 10.70
C LYS A 65 2.07 2.44 10.72
N GLN A 66 2.52 3.41 9.93
CA GLN A 66 3.89 3.88 9.84
C GLN A 66 4.91 2.77 9.48
N HIS A 67 4.47 1.75 8.72
CA HIS A 67 5.28 0.56 8.45
C HIS A 67 6.61 0.88 7.76
N SER A 68 6.62 1.78 6.78
CA SER A 68 7.86 2.19 6.09
C SER A 68 8.76 3.02 7.00
N ALA A 69 8.17 3.87 7.86
CA ALA A 69 8.93 4.73 8.78
C ALA A 69 9.63 3.91 9.89
N LYS A 70 8.98 2.85 10.39
CA LYS A 70 9.56 1.91 11.36
C LYS A 70 10.80 1.18 10.85
N GLN A 71 10.98 1.10 9.52
CA GLN A 71 12.14 0.46 8.88
C GLN A 71 13.29 1.44 8.60
N ILE A 72 13.11 2.73 8.87
CA ILE A 72 14.17 3.74 8.75
C ILE A 72 14.99 3.71 10.05
N SER A 73 16.32 3.54 9.95
CA SER A 73 17.18 3.58 11.13
C SER A 73 17.24 4.97 11.78
N ASP A 74 17.49 5.04 13.08
CA ASP A 74 17.65 6.31 13.82
C ASP A 74 18.68 7.25 13.17
N ALA A 75 19.79 6.69 12.66
CA ALA A 75 20.83 7.46 11.99
C ALA A 75 20.32 8.07 10.67
N GLN A 76 19.56 7.29 9.88
CA GLN A 76 18.94 7.79 8.65
C GLN A 76 17.87 8.84 8.96
N ALA A 77 17.03 8.61 9.97
CA ALA A 77 16.01 9.57 10.40
C ALA A 77 16.64 10.91 10.81
N LYS A 78 17.71 10.89 11.62
CA LYS A 78 18.47 12.09 11.99
C LYS A 78 19.07 12.81 10.78
N ASN A 79 19.58 12.07 9.80
CA ASN A 79 20.11 12.64 8.56
C ASN A 79 19.00 13.33 7.75
N ILE A 80 17.85 12.67 7.56
CA ILE A 80 16.69 13.25 6.88
C ILE A 80 16.23 14.53 7.59
N ILE A 81 16.12 14.51 8.92
CA ILE A 81 15.73 15.70 9.70
C ILE A 81 16.73 16.85 9.50
N ALA A 82 18.04 16.57 9.56
CA ALA A 82 19.06 17.59 9.35
C ALA A 82 18.98 18.19 7.93
N GLN A 83 18.75 17.37 6.91
CA GLN A 83 18.58 17.85 5.54
C GLN A 83 17.29 18.65 5.35
N ILE A 84 16.20 18.29 6.01
CA ILE A 84 14.96 19.08 6.01
C ILE A 84 15.17 20.44 6.69
N ALA A 85 15.87 20.47 7.82
CA ALA A 85 16.07 21.69 8.61
C ALA A 85 17.04 22.68 7.95
N PHE A 86 18.06 22.20 7.24
CA PHE A 86 19.18 23.03 6.78
C PHE A 86 19.46 22.93 5.27
N GLY A 87 18.77 22.05 4.54
CA GLY A 87 19.03 21.76 3.14
C GLY A 87 18.38 22.77 2.17
N ARG A 88 18.99 22.89 0.98
CA ARG A 88 18.41 23.65 -0.14
C ARG A 88 17.35 22.81 -0.87
N ALA A 89 16.45 23.46 -1.60
CA ALA A 89 15.37 22.78 -2.33
C ALA A 89 15.85 21.63 -3.25
N SER A 90 17.00 21.79 -3.93
CA SER A 90 17.58 20.74 -4.77
C SER A 90 18.09 19.52 -3.96
N GLN A 91 18.58 19.73 -2.74
CA GLN A 91 18.99 18.65 -1.84
C GLN A 91 17.77 17.92 -1.29
N LEU A 92 16.69 18.64 -0.95
CA LEU A 92 15.43 18.02 -0.52
C LEU A 92 14.82 17.12 -1.59
N ALA A 93 14.89 17.53 -2.86
CA ALA A 93 14.44 16.69 -3.97
C ALA A 93 15.26 15.38 -4.09
N GLN A 94 16.58 15.46 -3.89
CA GLN A 94 17.46 14.27 -3.89
C GLN A 94 17.16 13.34 -2.71
N VAL A 95 16.93 13.89 -1.51
CA VAL A 95 16.51 13.11 -0.34
C VAL A 95 15.20 12.39 -0.60
N ALA A 96 14.20 13.08 -1.15
CA ALA A 96 12.91 12.49 -1.46
C ALA A 96 13.03 11.35 -2.50
N ALA A 97 13.84 11.55 -3.55
CA ALA A 97 14.11 10.53 -4.55
C ALA A 97 14.83 9.30 -3.94
N GLY A 98 15.85 9.52 -3.11
CA GLY A 98 16.57 8.46 -2.42
C GLY A 98 15.66 7.65 -1.49
N LEU A 99 14.80 8.33 -0.72
CA LEU A 99 13.83 7.68 0.15
C LEU A 99 12.82 6.84 -0.65
N ALA A 100 12.35 7.33 -1.78
CA ALA A 100 11.44 6.58 -2.64
C ALA A 100 12.08 5.30 -3.19
N LEU A 101 13.33 5.36 -3.64
CA LEU A 101 14.09 4.19 -4.08
C LEU A 101 14.30 3.19 -2.94
N GLN A 102 14.63 3.66 -1.73
CA GLN A 102 14.78 2.80 -0.56
C GLN A 102 13.46 2.11 -0.20
N ILE A 103 12.34 2.82 -0.23
CA ILE A 103 11.02 2.27 0.11
C ILE A 103 10.58 1.19 -0.87
N GLN A 104 10.85 1.36 -2.16
CA GLN A 104 10.55 0.32 -3.16
C GLN A 104 11.31 -0.98 -2.92
N GLN A 105 12.46 -0.91 -2.23
CA GLN A 105 13.27 -2.09 -1.88
C GLN A 105 12.93 -2.69 -0.52
N LEU A 106 12.03 -2.07 0.25
CA LEU A 106 11.63 -2.60 1.55
C LEU A 106 10.84 -3.89 1.40
N LYS A 107 11.01 -4.78 2.37
CA LYS A 107 10.20 -5.98 2.52
C LYS A 107 9.43 -5.86 3.82
N TYR A 108 8.12 -5.69 3.71
CA TYR A 108 7.28 -5.62 4.90
C TYR A 108 7.19 -6.97 5.60
N SER A 109 7.13 -6.94 6.93
CA SER A 109 6.99 -8.16 7.71
C SER A 109 5.60 -8.78 7.50
N ARG A 110 5.44 -10.05 7.87
CA ARG A 110 4.11 -10.69 7.85
C ARG A 110 3.10 -9.97 8.74
N GLY A 111 3.57 -9.38 9.85
CA GLY A 111 2.74 -8.58 10.75
C GLY A 111 2.25 -7.31 10.07
N ASP A 112 3.17 -6.54 9.47
CA ASP A 112 2.84 -5.29 8.75
C ASP A 112 1.83 -5.54 7.62
N GLU A 113 2.01 -6.62 6.85
CA GLU A 113 1.08 -7.01 5.78
C GLU A 113 -0.28 -7.42 6.33
N SER A 114 -0.33 -8.12 7.46
CA SER A 114 -1.60 -8.55 8.08
C SER A 114 -2.39 -7.37 8.64
N GLU A 115 -1.70 -6.43 9.30
CA GLU A 115 -2.31 -5.18 9.78
C GLU A 115 -2.83 -4.32 8.62
N SER A 116 -2.05 -4.22 7.53
CA SER A 116 -2.43 -3.45 6.36
C SER A 116 -3.60 -4.08 5.60
N ASP A 117 -3.66 -5.41 5.53
CA ASP A 117 -4.78 -6.17 4.98
C ASP A 117 -6.07 -5.95 5.78
N GLU A 118 -5.97 -5.98 7.11
CA GLU A 118 -7.12 -5.81 7.99
C GLU A 118 -7.68 -4.40 7.90
N GLU A 119 -6.82 -3.39 8.04
CA GLU A 119 -7.23 -1.99 7.98
C GLU A 119 -7.66 -1.57 6.56
N GLY A 120 -6.92 -2.01 5.55
CA GLY A 120 -7.28 -1.80 4.15
C GLY A 120 -8.64 -2.41 3.80
N PHE A 121 -8.98 -3.57 4.38
CA PHE A 121 -10.30 -4.18 4.23
C PHE A 121 -11.40 -3.37 4.92
N ARG A 122 -11.16 -2.84 6.14
CA ARG A 122 -12.09 -1.93 6.82
C ARG A 122 -12.40 -0.72 5.95
N TYR A 123 -11.36 -0.08 5.39
CA TYR A 123 -11.54 1.04 4.47
C TYR A 123 -12.35 0.66 3.22
N LEU A 124 -12.08 -0.52 2.64
CA LEU A 124 -12.78 -1.04 1.47
C LEU A 124 -14.29 -1.16 1.70
N VAL A 125 -14.70 -1.84 2.78
CA VAL A 125 -16.11 -2.08 3.07
C VAL A 125 -16.83 -0.81 3.55
N ALA A 126 -16.17 0.04 4.34
CA ALA A 126 -16.73 1.33 4.75
C ALA A 126 -16.95 2.27 3.56
N ALA A 127 -16.08 2.20 2.55
CA ALA A 127 -16.24 2.92 1.28
C ALA A 127 -17.24 2.27 0.30
N LYS A 128 -17.90 1.17 0.70
CA LYS A 128 -18.89 0.42 -0.09
C LYS A 128 -18.32 -0.16 -1.39
N TYR A 129 -17.09 -0.68 -1.34
CA TYR A 129 -16.52 -1.50 -2.41
C TYR A 129 -16.83 -2.98 -2.18
N ASP A 130 -16.68 -3.81 -3.21
CA ASP A 130 -16.89 -5.26 -3.10
C ASP A 130 -15.91 -5.87 -2.07
N PRO A 131 -16.40 -6.49 -0.98
CA PRO A 131 -15.55 -7.14 0.02
C PRO A 131 -14.65 -8.25 -0.54
N ASP A 132 -15.00 -8.88 -1.67
CA ASP A 132 -14.13 -9.92 -2.28
C ASP A 132 -12.95 -9.33 -3.06
N SER A 133 -12.91 -8.02 -3.31
CA SER A 133 -11.97 -7.43 -4.27
C SER A 133 -10.50 -7.54 -3.85
N MET A 134 -10.21 -7.48 -2.54
CA MET A 134 -8.85 -7.70 -2.01
C MET A 134 -8.36 -9.12 -2.30
N ALA A 135 -9.19 -10.13 -2.05
CA ALA A 135 -8.86 -11.52 -2.36
C ALA A 135 -8.71 -11.72 -3.88
N SER A 136 -9.58 -11.11 -4.69
CA SER A 136 -9.46 -11.12 -6.15
C SER A 136 -8.12 -10.56 -6.61
N MET A 137 -7.75 -9.38 -6.11
CA MET A 137 -6.51 -8.70 -6.47
C MET A 137 -5.27 -9.52 -6.07
N PHE A 138 -5.26 -10.10 -4.87
CA PHE A 138 -4.19 -10.98 -4.41
C PHE A 138 -4.00 -12.22 -5.29
N ARG A 139 -5.10 -12.88 -5.70
CA ARG A 139 -5.03 -14.00 -6.64
C ARG A 139 -4.44 -13.55 -7.99
N LYS A 140 -4.83 -12.36 -8.47
CA LYS A 140 -4.33 -11.83 -9.73
C LYS A 140 -2.83 -11.50 -9.69
N LEU A 141 -2.37 -10.86 -8.62
CA LEU A 141 -0.95 -10.59 -8.39
C LEU A 141 -0.14 -11.89 -8.33
N LYS A 142 -0.65 -12.89 -7.62
CA LYS A 142 -0.03 -14.22 -7.55
C LYS A 142 0.03 -14.93 -8.90
N GLN A 143 -1.04 -14.88 -9.70
CA GLN A 143 -1.06 -15.47 -11.06
C GLN A 143 -0.03 -14.82 -11.99
N LYS A 144 0.17 -13.50 -11.89
CA LYS A 144 1.23 -12.79 -12.62
C LYS A 144 2.64 -13.12 -12.12
N GLY A 145 2.76 -13.66 -10.91
CA GLY A 145 4.00 -14.09 -10.26
C GLY A 145 4.69 -15.33 -10.85
N GLY A 146 4.06 -16.07 -11.76
CA GLY A 146 4.58 -17.32 -12.32
C GLY A 146 5.72 -17.20 -13.35
N GLY A 147 6.14 -15.98 -13.72
CA GLY A 147 7.30 -15.73 -14.60
C GLY A 147 8.61 -15.55 -13.83
N SER A 148 9.75 -15.51 -14.53
CA SER A 148 11.12 -15.53 -13.97
C SER A 148 11.49 -14.40 -12.97
N SER A 149 10.62 -13.42 -12.75
CA SER A 149 10.85 -12.32 -11.80
C SER A 149 9.59 -11.84 -11.04
N GLY A 150 8.40 -12.35 -11.37
CA GLY A 150 7.12 -11.92 -10.80
C GLY A 150 6.83 -10.39 -10.85
N PRO A 151 5.66 -9.93 -10.38
CA PRO A 151 5.41 -8.51 -10.10
C PRO A 151 6.37 -7.94 -9.07
N GLU A 152 6.85 -6.72 -9.30
CA GLU A 152 7.68 -5.97 -8.32
C GLU A 152 6.94 -5.81 -6.99
N TRP A 153 5.63 -5.60 -7.02
CA TRP A 153 4.80 -5.53 -5.80
C TRP A 153 4.92 -6.78 -4.91
N LEU A 154 5.11 -7.98 -5.48
CA LEU A 154 5.27 -9.21 -4.68
C LEU A 154 6.63 -9.27 -3.98
N GLN A 155 7.62 -8.48 -4.41
CA GLN A 155 8.93 -8.44 -3.77
C GLN A 155 8.86 -7.71 -2.42
N SER A 156 8.11 -6.60 -2.36
CA SER A 156 7.88 -5.81 -1.15
C SER A 156 6.69 -6.30 -0.31
N HIS A 157 5.64 -6.81 -0.97
CA HIS A 157 4.40 -7.31 -0.37
C HIS A 157 4.17 -8.80 -0.74
N PRO A 158 4.85 -9.76 -0.08
CA PRO A 158 4.63 -11.17 -0.35
C PRO A 158 3.17 -11.58 -0.07
N VAL A 159 2.55 -12.28 -1.02
CA VAL A 159 1.19 -12.81 -0.90
C VAL A 159 1.21 -14.35 -0.84
N PRO A 160 1.52 -14.94 0.34
CA PRO A 160 1.30 -16.37 0.55
C PRO A 160 -0.20 -16.69 0.50
N ASP A 161 -0.54 -17.97 0.24
CA ASP A 161 -1.94 -18.41 0.20
C ASP A 161 -2.72 -18.12 1.49
N SER A 162 -2.02 -17.98 2.62
CA SER A 162 -2.66 -17.57 3.86
C SER A 162 -3.33 -16.21 3.74
N ARG A 163 -2.68 -15.19 3.14
CA ARG A 163 -3.29 -13.85 3.00
C ARG A 163 -4.52 -13.84 2.10
N ILE A 164 -4.51 -14.64 1.04
CA ILE A 164 -5.70 -14.84 0.19
C ILE A 164 -6.84 -15.45 1.01
N ARG A 165 -6.57 -16.54 1.74
CA ARG A 165 -7.58 -17.17 2.61
C ARG A 165 -8.07 -16.22 3.70
N ASP A 166 -7.20 -15.37 4.24
CA ASP A 166 -7.55 -14.43 5.30
C ASP A 166 -8.47 -13.32 4.75
N ALA A 167 -8.18 -12.80 3.55
CA ALA A 167 -9.05 -11.87 2.84
C ALA A 167 -10.42 -12.49 2.52
N GLU A 168 -10.45 -13.74 2.03
CA GLU A 168 -11.70 -14.48 1.80
C GLU A 168 -12.52 -14.67 3.10
N ARG A 169 -11.86 -14.98 4.22
CA ARG A 169 -12.53 -15.12 5.52
C ARG A 169 -13.10 -13.79 6.00
N ARG A 170 -12.38 -12.68 5.86
CA ARG A 170 -12.86 -11.33 6.18
C ARG A 170 -14.09 -10.96 5.35
N ALA A 171 -14.03 -11.19 4.04
CA ALA A 171 -15.14 -10.96 3.12
C ALA A 171 -16.39 -11.77 3.48
N ALA A 172 -16.22 -13.08 3.75
CA ALA A 172 -17.30 -13.96 4.17
C ALA A 172 -17.93 -13.54 5.51
N ALA A 173 -17.11 -13.17 6.49
CA ALA A 173 -17.59 -12.70 7.79
C ALA A 173 -18.39 -11.40 7.65
N TYR A 174 -17.92 -10.45 6.85
CA TYR A 174 -18.64 -9.20 6.56
C TYR A 174 -20.00 -9.47 5.92
N LYS A 175 -20.07 -10.31 4.88
CA LYS A 175 -21.33 -10.68 4.22
C LYS A 175 -22.34 -11.38 5.13
N GLN A 176 -21.87 -12.06 6.17
CA GLN A 176 -22.72 -12.68 7.20
C GLN A 176 -23.15 -11.71 8.31
N GLY A 177 -22.80 -10.43 8.22
CA GLY A 177 -23.07 -9.43 9.27
C GLY A 177 -22.24 -9.63 10.54
N ARG A 178 -21.13 -10.39 10.45
CA ARG A 178 -20.24 -10.73 11.58
C ARG A 178 -18.91 -9.98 11.54
N GLY A 179 -18.63 -9.26 10.47
CA GLY A 179 -17.43 -8.42 10.33
C GLY A 179 -17.66 -7.02 10.87
N THR A 180 -16.65 -6.44 11.50
CA THR A 180 -16.62 -5.02 11.84
C THR A 180 -16.55 -4.17 10.56
N PRO A 181 -17.33 -3.07 10.45
CA PRO A 181 -17.05 -2.00 9.50
C PRO A 181 -15.69 -1.34 9.76
#